data_AF-A0A355D5T0-F1
#
_entry.id   AF-A0A355D5T0-F1
#
_cell.length_a   1.000
_cell.length_b   1.000
_cell.length_c   1.000
_cell.angle_alpha   90.00
_cell.angle_beta   90.00
_cell.angle_gamma   90.00
#
_symmetry.space_group_name_H-M   'P 1'
#
loop_
_entity.id
_entity.type
_entity.pdbx_description
1 polymer ?
#
loop_
_entity_poly.entity_id
_entity_poly.type
_entity_poly.pdbx_seq_one_letter_code
_entity_poly.pdbx_strand_id
1 'polypeptide(L)'
;MFEIVFKDDKKYTGEYGPVMFVEGVAKTNKEWLAAWFEGRGFKVNELKDEDENKEDKGENINLSELNSKELKDLAKEKGMQGYSSLNKEELIKALEE
;
A
#
# COMPACT_ATOMS: atom_id res chain seq x y z
N MET A 1 7.77 4.22 -9.74
CA MET A 1 7.34 3.70 -11.06
C MET A 1 5.87 4.06 -11.26
N PHE A 2 5.40 4.29 -12.48
CA PHE A 2 4.00 4.61 -12.79
C PHE A 2 3.35 3.46 -13.54
N GLU A 3 2.15 3.07 -13.13
CA GLU A 3 1.33 2.07 -13.79
C GLU A 3 0.12 2.76 -14.43
N ILE A 4 -0.04 2.60 -15.74
CA ILE A 4 -1.10 3.19 -16.53
C ILE A 4 -2.07 2.07 -16.93
N VAL A 5 -3.35 2.21 -16.56
CA VAL A 5 -4.42 1.27 -16.86
C VAL A 5 -5.25 1.77 -18.03
N PHE A 6 -5.47 0.91 -19.01
CA PHE A 6 -6.23 1.19 -20.22
C PHE A 6 -7.74 1.26 -19.90
N LYS A 7 -8.41 2.25 -20.52
CA LYS A 7 -9.69 2.83 -20.11
C LYS A 7 -10.91 1.90 -19.92
N ASP A 8 -10.87 0.64 -20.34
CA ASP A 8 -11.92 -0.35 -20.05
C ASP A 8 -11.50 -1.78 -20.47
N ASP A 9 -10.54 -1.89 -21.40
CA ASP A 9 -9.99 -3.18 -21.83
C ASP A 9 -8.90 -3.69 -20.87
N LYS A 10 -9.33 -4.44 -19.85
CA LYS A 10 -8.46 -5.20 -18.91
C LYS A 10 -7.63 -6.31 -19.58
N LYS A 11 -7.51 -6.31 -20.91
CA LYS A 11 -6.78 -7.29 -21.73
C LYS A 11 -6.10 -6.65 -22.94
N TYR A 12 -6.10 -5.32 -23.06
CA TYR A 12 -5.45 -4.66 -24.19
C TYR A 12 -3.93 -4.86 -24.13
N THR A 13 -3.40 -5.59 -25.11
CA THR A 13 -1.96 -5.81 -25.25
C THR A 13 -1.52 -5.23 -26.58
N GLY A 14 -0.71 -4.18 -26.54
CA GLY A 14 -0.33 -3.43 -27.73
C GLY A 14 0.42 -2.15 -27.42
N GLU A 15 1.00 -1.55 -28.45
CA GLU A 15 1.71 -0.28 -28.35
C GLU A 15 0.72 0.88 -28.37
N TYR A 16 0.78 1.76 -27.37
CA TYR A 16 -0.01 2.98 -27.34
C TYR A 16 0.91 4.15 -26.99
N GLY A 17 1.17 5.00 -27.99
CA GLY A 17 2.18 6.04 -27.88
C GLY A 17 3.57 5.44 -27.67
N PRO A 18 4.38 5.97 -26.73
CA PRO A 18 5.74 5.48 -26.47
C PRO A 18 5.80 4.34 -25.43
N VAL A 19 4.66 3.76 -25.04
CA VAL A 19 4.59 2.65 -24.06
C VAL A 19 3.84 1.45 -24.62
N MET A 20 4.25 0.29 -24.15
CA MET A 20 3.57 -0.97 -24.43
C MET A 20 2.65 -1.29 -23.26
N PHE A 21 1.38 -1.54 -23.59
CA PHE A 21 0.41 -2.11 -22.68
C PHE A 21 0.46 -3.63 -22.76
N VAL A 22 0.41 -4.28 -21.61
CA VAL A 22 0.31 -5.73 -21.45
C VAL A 22 -0.88 -5.99 -20.52
N GLU A 23 -1.88 -6.73 -21.01
CA GLU A 23 -3.13 -7.00 -20.27
C GLU A 23 -3.85 -5.73 -19.77
N GLY A 24 -3.80 -4.65 -20.55
CA GLY A 24 -4.40 -3.36 -20.22
C GLY A 24 -3.55 -2.52 -19.26
N VAL A 25 -2.31 -2.92 -18.97
CA VAL A 25 -1.42 -2.24 -18.03
C VAL A 25 -0.09 -1.88 -18.69
N ALA A 26 0.33 -0.62 -18.59
CA ALA A 26 1.65 -0.16 -19.02
C ALA A 26 2.44 0.38 -17.83
N LYS A 27 3.75 0.07 -17.76
CA LYS A 27 4.63 0.59 -16.71
C LYS A 27 5.63 1.59 -17.30
N THR A 28 5.80 2.73 -16.66
CA THR A 28 6.74 3.78 -17.07
C THR A 28 7.42 4.39 -15.86
N ASN A 29 8.68 4.80 -15.97
CA ASN A 29 9.37 5.59 -14.92
C ASN A 29 9.35 7.08 -15.23
N LYS A 30 8.69 7.50 -16.32
CA LYS A 30 8.64 8.89 -16.77
C LYS A 30 7.40 9.58 -16.21
N GLU A 31 7.59 10.48 -15.25
CA GLU A 31 6.53 11.32 -14.65
C GLU A 31 5.71 12.07 -15.71
N TRP A 32 6.39 12.72 -16.67
CA TRP A 32 5.72 13.48 -17.73
C TRP A 32 4.82 12.60 -18.61
N LEU A 33 5.16 11.32 -18.76
CA LEU A 33 4.37 10.39 -19.54
C LEU A 33 3.14 9.94 -18.74
N ALA A 34 3.30 9.70 -17.44
CA ALA A 34 2.20 9.43 -16.54
C ALA A 34 1.18 10.58 -16.54
N ALA A 35 1.63 11.83 -16.38
CA ALA A 35 0.77 13.01 -16.47
C ALA A 35 0.08 13.15 -17.85
N TRP A 36 0.78 12.80 -18.94
CA TRP A 36 0.21 12.81 -20.29
C TRP A 36 -0.94 11.81 -20.45
N PHE A 37 -0.85 10.65 -19.81
CA PHE A 37 -1.90 9.64 -19.76
C PHE A 37 -3.07 10.09 -18.87
N GLU A 38 -2.78 10.62 -17.69
CA GLU A 38 -3.78 11.15 -16.77
C GLU A 38 -4.64 12.24 -17.41
N GLY A 39 -4.01 13.21 -18.10
CA GLY A 39 -4.72 14.28 -18.80
C GLY A 39 -5.60 13.81 -19.96
N ARG A 40 -5.35 12.59 -20.47
CA ARG A 40 -6.21 11.93 -21.46
C ARG A 40 -7.32 11.10 -20.83
N GLY A 41 -7.40 11.02 -19.50
CA GLY A 41 -8.39 10.23 -18.76
C GLY A 41 -8.00 8.76 -18.60
N PHE A 42 -6.72 8.42 -18.69
CA PHE A 42 -6.24 7.10 -18.29
C PHE A 42 -6.06 7.05 -16.78
N LYS A 43 -6.19 5.86 -16.20
CA LYS A 43 -5.96 5.67 -14.77
C LYS A 43 -4.47 5.43 -14.52
N VAL A 44 -3.83 6.35 -13.82
CA VAL A 44 -2.41 6.31 -13.51
C VAL A 44 -2.26 6.03 -12.02
N ASN A 45 -1.47 5.02 -11.67
CA ASN A 45 -1.14 4.65 -10.31
C ASN A 45 0.36 4.83 -10.08
N GLU A 46 0.72 5.66 -9.11
CA GLU A 46 2.12 5.85 -8.72
C GLU A 46 2.54 4.72 -7.80
N LEU A 47 3.26 3.73 -8.34
CA LEU A 47 3.94 2.71 -7.55
C LEU A 47 5.18 3.36 -6.95
N LYS A 48 5.04 3.92 -5.74
CA LYS A 48 6.18 4.07 -4.84
C LYS A 48 6.58 2.65 -4.43
N ASP A 49 7.86 2.34 -4.51
CA ASP A 49 8.42 1.12 -3.94
C ASP A 49 8.26 1.20 -2.41
N GLU A 50 7.06 0.89 -1.93
CA GLU A 50 6.74 0.65 -0.54
C GLU A 50 6.11 -0.75 -0.47
N ASP A 51 6.87 -1.65 0.17
CA ASP A 51 6.30 -2.73 0.96
C ASP A 51 5.05 -2.21 1.72
N GLU A 52 4.01 -3.04 1.71
CA GLU A 52 2.73 -2.90 2.42
C GLU A 52 1.62 -1.96 1.90
N ASN A 53 0.44 -2.60 1.90
CA ASN A 53 -0.88 -2.06 2.20
C ASN A 53 -1.76 -1.66 1.01
N LYS A 54 -2.48 -2.65 0.50
CA LYS A 54 -3.75 -2.45 -0.18
C LYS A 54 -4.85 -2.61 0.86
N GLU A 55 -5.41 -1.48 1.29
CA GLU A 55 -6.63 -1.38 2.09
C GLU A 55 -7.73 -2.29 1.54
N ASP A 56 -8.30 -3.15 2.40
CA ASP A 56 -9.70 -3.56 2.29
C ASP A 56 -10.35 -3.45 3.68
N LYS A 57 -11.27 -2.49 3.79
CA LYS A 57 -12.45 -2.43 4.65
C LYS A 57 -12.43 -3.17 5.99
N GLY A 58 -12.63 -2.39 7.05
CA GLY A 58 -13.45 -2.80 8.18
C GLY A 58 -12.78 -2.62 9.52
N GLU A 59 -13.55 -2.11 10.46
CA GLU A 59 -13.18 -1.84 11.85
C GLU A 59 -12.69 -3.11 12.58
N ASN A 60 -11.39 -3.37 12.57
CA ASN A 60 -10.71 -4.12 13.61
C ASN A 60 -9.21 -3.85 13.50
N ILE A 61 -8.67 -3.01 14.39
CA ILE A 61 -7.23 -2.85 14.52
C ILE A 61 -6.73 -4.18 15.07
N ASN A 62 -6.36 -5.11 14.18
CA ASN A 62 -5.76 -6.38 14.56
C ASN A 62 -4.37 -6.09 15.12
N LEU A 63 -4.30 -5.74 16.41
CA LEU A 63 -3.06 -5.62 17.16
C LEU A 63 -2.24 -6.93 17.07
N SER A 64 -2.88 -8.06 16.74
CA SER A 64 -2.23 -9.35 16.43
C SER A 64 -1.40 -9.37 15.13
N GLU A 65 -1.66 -8.49 14.16
CA GLU A 65 -0.85 -8.37 12.95
C GLU A 65 0.35 -7.43 13.13
N LEU A 66 0.27 -6.53 14.10
CA LEU A 66 1.40 -5.66 14.44
C LEU A 66 2.61 -6.49 14.92
N ASN A 67 3.79 -6.12 14.43
CA ASN A 67 5.01 -6.77 14.82
C ASN A 67 5.32 -6.47 16.31
N SER A 68 6.06 -7.34 16.97
CA SER A 68 6.42 -7.19 18.39
C SER A 68 7.17 -5.89 18.72
N LYS A 69 7.74 -5.23 17.70
CA LYS A 69 8.33 -3.89 17.83
C LYS A 69 7.27 -2.79 17.88
N GLU A 70 6.33 -2.79 16.94
CA GLU A 70 5.23 -1.81 16.86
C GLU A 70 4.36 -1.84 18.11
N LEU A 71 4.04 -3.03 18.63
CA LEU A 71 3.30 -3.19 19.88
C LEU A 71 4.05 -2.62 21.09
N LYS A 72 5.38 -2.75 21.11
CA LYS A 72 6.20 -2.18 22.19
C LYS A 72 6.29 -0.67 22.08
N ASP A 73 6.35 -0.13 20.87
CA ASP A 73 6.36 1.32 20.64
C ASP A 73 5.03 1.95 21.06
N LEU A 74 3.90 1.35 20.67
CA LEU A 74 2.57 1.75 21.13
C LEU A 74 2.42 1.68 22.65
N ALA A 75 2.88 0.60 23.28
CA ALA A 75 2.83 0.47 24.74
C ALA A 75 3.70 1.51 25.45
N LYS A 76 4.86 1.85 24.88
CA LYS A 76 5.73 2.92 25.39
C LYS A 76 5.09 4.30 25.24
N GLU A 77 4.44 4.57 24.11
CA GLU A 77 3.74 5.83 23.85
C GLU A 77 2.53 6.01 24.79
N LYS A 78 1.81 4.92 25.06
CA LYS A 78 0.73 4.85 26.05
C LYS A 78 1.22 4.94 27.50
N GLY A 79 2.53 4.99 27.73
CA GLY A 79 3.13 5.09 29.07
C GLY A 79 3.04 3.81 29.90
N MET A 80 2.82 2.66 29.25
CA MET A 80 2.75 1.36 29.92
C MET A 80 4.15 0.98 30.42
N GLN A 81 4.32 0.74 31.72
CA GLN A 81 5.58 0.26 32.29
C GLN A 81 5.57 -1.27 32.36
N GLY A 82 6.61 -1.91 31.84
CA GLY A 82 6.71 -3.38 31.79
C GLY A 82 6.55 -3.99 30.40
N TYR A 83 6.24 -3.18 29.38
CA TYR A 83 6.10 -3.61 27.97
C TYR A 83 7.30 -4.40 27.42
N SER A 84 8.52 -4.11 27.89
CA SER A 84 9.74 -4.83 27.49
C SER A 84 9.79 -6.28 28.00
N SER A 85 9.09 -6.57 29.11
CA SER A 85 8.99 -7.89 29.73
C SER A 85 7.71 -8.64 29.35
N LEU A 86 6.75 -7.98 28.70
CA LEU A 86 5.51 -8.58 28.22
C LEU A 86 5.72 -9.20 26.83
N ASN A 87 5.06 -10.34 26.59
CA ASN A 87 5.03 -11.01 25.29
C ASN A 87 4.04 -10.32 24.34
N LYS A 88 4.11 -10.66 23.05
CA LYS A 88 3.26 -10.08 22.00
C LYS A 88 1.77 -10.11 22.39
N GLU A 89 1.28 -11.25 22.88
CA GLU A 89 -0.12 -11.43 23.31
C GLU A 89 -0.51 -10.54 24.49
N GLU A 90 0.38 -10.41 25.48
CA GLU A 90 0.13 -9.57 26.66
C GLU A 90 0.15 -8.07 26.32
N LEU A 91 1.01 -7.66 25.38
CA LEU A 91 1.05 -6.29 24.86
C LEU A 91 -0.23 -5.93 24.10
N ILE A 92 -0.73 -6.86 23.28
CA ILE A 92 -1.98 -6.68 22.55
C ILE A 92 -3.13 -6.50 23.53
N LYS A 93 -3.24 -7.41 24.50
CA LYS A 93 -4.32 -7.40 25.48
C LYS A 93 -4.32 -6.11 26.33
N ALA A 94 -3.14 -5.63 26.72
CA ALA A 94 -3.02 -4.40 27.50
C ALA A 94 -3.24 -3.11 26.67
N LEU A 95 -3.21 -3.21 25.33
CA LEU A 95 -3.56 -2.11 24.43
C LEU A 95 -5.03 -2.11 24.00
N GLU A 96 -5.73 -3.25 24.13
CA GLU A 96 -7.18 -3.38 23.91
C GLU A 96 -8.04 -2.96 25.11
N GLU A 97 -7.49 -2.95 26.32
CA GLU A 97 -8.16 -2.54 27.57
C GLU A 97 -8.12 -1.02 27.81
#